data_AF-A0AAG5DK99-F1
#
_entry.id   AF-A0AAG5DK99-F1
#
_cell.length_a   1.000
_cell.length_b   1.000
_cell.length_c   1.000
_cell.angle_alpha   90.00
_cell.angle_beta   90.00
_cell.angle_gamma   90.00
#
_symmetry.space_group_name_H-M   'P 1'
#
loop_
_entity.id
_entity.type
_entity.pdbx_description
1 polymer ?
#
loop_
_entity_poly.entity_id
_entity_poly.type
_entity_poly.pdbx_seq_one_letter_code
_entity_poly.pdbx_strand_id
1 'polypeptide(L)'
;MHFSIPSTQEFGSDGSGSSFTGFNIHINGSFHCCLRYKQLHSLHEQLKRSLPSIALPSFPPKKLLSLTPNQIEQRRLSLERYIQLVGQDPVLCRSELLRAFLLNAQQESSFTDCTEVTLDVYLMNGYRIAANVYTTDCTSKVLEKACALIDLPKERVGYFALYLMRKEASGVLTIVKRLMDFEAPYISQKRWDDCKLVLRTGYWDACYDLELMRDRIALNLLYIQALSDVDRGWIVTTRDLSEQLTNLQARGSKSEYLEIVRKLPLYGCLQFPRASVDYPEPNTVATVVLGNKELNLLTFDGKEMQETKFKVTRIRCWRVTPIHISDEPSSVGRHLPQTSQQSTISLELSFEYLMAKNQLKWITVYSEQSMLMSVCLQSIVDELLNQKNGSDPAHLQSVQHVEYTPLSYIRRDGSNYCIPDSSSTDTLCNLVNNDVSGNNGTSNQSPNQHSTTNNGSSFIRRKLKEFNTTVRFKNGKDSVHNEAFEWIGDEDL
;
A
#
# COMPACT_ATOMS: atom_id res chain seq x y z
N MET A 1 -6.46 2.08 -3.88
CA MET A 1 -5.61 1.06 -4.47
C MET A 1 -5.69 1.31 -5.95
N HIS A 2 -4.56 1.42 -6.64
CA HIS A 2 -4.60 1.51 -8.09
C HIS A 2 -4.75 0.11 -8.68
N PHE A 3 -5.96 -0.26 -9.12
CA PHE A 3 -6.20 -1.55 -9.77
C PHE A 3 -6.00 -1.46 -11.29
N SER A 4 -5.42 -2.52 -11.86
CA SER A 4 -5.47 -2.79 -13.29
C SER A 4 -5.56 -4.30 -13.55
N ILE A 5 -5.99 -4.68 -14.74
CA ILE A 5 -6.08 -6.06 -15.23
C ILE A 5 -5.40 -6.12 -16.59
N PRO A 6 -4.06 -6.03 -16.69
CA PRO A 6 -3.37 -5.87 -17.97
C PRO A 6 -3.48 -7.09 -18.90
N SER A 7 -3.76 -8.28 -18.35
CA SER A 7 -3.78 -9.52 -19.12
C SER A 7 -4.75 -10.55 -18.58
N THR A 8 -5.01 -11.56 -19.40
CA THR A 8 -5.78 -12.75 -19.05
C THR A 8 -4.91 -13.99 -19.19
N GLN A 9 -5.29 -15.07 -18.52
CA GLN A 9 -4.60 -16.36 -18.55
C GLN A 9 -5.63 -17.49 -18.70
N GLU A 10 -5.43 -18.42 -19.64
CA GLU A 10 -6.24 -19.63 -19.75
C GLU A 10 -5.74 -20.70 -18.77
N PHE A 11 -6.66 -21.31 -18.04
CA PHE A 11 -6.39 -22.45 -17.16
C PHE A 11 -7.10 -23.69 -17.71
N GLY A 12 -6.34 -24.75 -17.96
CA GLY A 12 -6.89 -26.08 -18.25
C GLY A 12 -7.33 -26.76 -16.95
N SER A 13 -8.37 -27.57 -17.04
CA SER A 13 -8.73 -28.51 -15.98
C SER A 13 -8.06 -29.85 -16.27
N ASP A 14 -7.23 -30.34 -15.35
CA ASP A 14 -6.66 -31.67 -15.40
C ASP A 14 -7.78 -32.71 -15.23
N GLY A 15 -8.40 -33.12 -16.34
CA GLY A 15 -9.32 -34.25 -16.43
C GLY A 15 -10.79 -33.94 -16.74
N SER A 16 -11.27 -32.67 -16.66
CA SER A 16 -12.69 -32.35 -16.95
C SER A 16 -12.97 -31.71 -18.32
N GLY A 17 -11.93 -31.42 -19.11
CA GLY A 17 -12.05 -30.82 -20.44
C GLY A 17 -12.59 -29.38 -20.48
N SER A 18 -12.92 -28.78 -19.33
CA SER A 18 -13.39 -27.38 -19.25
C SER A 18 -12.24 -26.45 -18.90
N SER A 19 -11.87 -25.55 -19.81
CA SER A 19 -10.96 -24.43 -19.50
C SER A 19 -11.72 -23.26 -18.88
N PHE A 20 -11.00 -22.39 -18.17
CA PHE A 20 -11.53 -21.11 -17.74
C PHE A 20 -10.49 -20.00 -17.89
N THR A 21 -10.97 -18.79 -18.14
CA THR A 21 -10.14 -17.59 -18.21
C THR A 21 -9.98 -16.95 -16.82
N GLY A 22 -8.75 -16.79 -16.39
CA GLY A 22 -8.34 -15.96 -15.25
C GLY A 22 -7.95 -14.54 -15.70
N PHE A 23 -8.12 -13.59 -14.79
CA PHE A 23 -7.87 -12.17 -14.97
C PHE A 23 -6.74 -11.77 -14.01
N ASN A 24 -5.61 -11.30 -14.55
CA ASN A 24 -4.43 -10.95 -13.76
C ASN A 24 -4.61 -9.57 -13.14
N ILE A 25 -4.88 -9.50 -11.85
CA ILE A 25 -5.10 -8.27 -11.11
C ILE A 25 -3.76 -7.71 -10.64
N HIS A 26 -3.47 -6.49 -11.02
CA HIS A 26 -2.36 -5.70 -10.53
C HIS A 26 -2.86 -4.64 -9.54
N ILE A 27 -2.12 -4.43 -8.45
CA ILE A 27 -2.37 -3.39 -7.46
C ILE A 27 -1.12 -2.53 -7.35
N ASN A 28 -1.27 -1.21 -7.52
CA ASN A 28 -0.18 -0.24 -7.49
C ASN A 28 0.95 -0.69 -8.42
N GLY A 29 0.61 -0.99 -9.69
CA GLY A 29 1.56 -1.37 -10.76
C GLY A 29 2.08 -2.80 -10.69
N SER A 30 1.87 -3.52 -9.59
CA SER A 30 2.47 -4.84 -9.37
C SER A 30 1.43 -5.96 -9.41
N PHE A 31 1.77 -7.11 -9.97
CA PHE A 31 0.89 -8.28 -9.98
C PHE A 31 0.55 -8.71 -8.54
N HIS A 32 -0.74 -8.81 -8.23
CA HIS A 32 -1.25 -9.22 -6.92
C HIS A 32 -1.83 -10.64 -6.96
N CYS A 33 -2.79 -10.90 -7.85
CA CYS A 33 -3.48 -12.19 -7.93
C CYS A 33 -4.06 -12.44 -9.32
N CYS A 34 -4.41 -13.70 -9.62
CA CYS A 34 -5.16 -14.10 -10.79
C CYS A 34 -6.53 -14.63 -10.35
N LEU A 35 -7.61 -13.97 -10.78
CA LEU A 35 -8.98 -14.29 -10.36
C LEU A 35 -9.82 -14.75 -11.53
N ARG A 36 -10.73 -15.70 -11.32
CA ARG A 36 -11.81 -15.98 -12.29
C ARG A 36 -13.01 -15.07 -12.06
N TYR A 37 -13.80 -14.86 -13.12
CA TYR A 37 -15.03 -14.03 -13.06
C TYR A 37 -15.95 -14.37 -11.86
N LYS A 38 -16.13 -15.66 -11.53
CA LYS A 38 -17.01 -16.08 -10.42
C LYS A 38 -16.53 -15.56 -9.05
N GLN A 39 -15.21 -15.40 -8.86
CA GLN A 39 -14.64 -14.90 -7.60
C GLN A 39 -14.96 -13.41 -7.42
N LEU A 40 -14.75 -12.61 -8.47
CA LEU A 40 -15.13 -11.18 -8.46
C LEU A 40 -16.64 -11.00 -8.33
N HIS A 41 -17.44 -11.87 -8.95
CA HIS A 41 -18.90 -11.86 -8.79
C HIS A 41 -19.32 -12.22 -7.35
N SER A 42 -18.63 -13.16 -6.71
CA SER A 42 -18.89 -13.49 -5.31
C SER A 42 -18.58 -12.31 -4.39
N LEU A 43 -17.46 -11.64 -4.61
CA LEU A 43 -17.13 -10.39 -3.90
C LEU A 43 -18.23 -9.35 -4.08
N HIS A 44 -18.73 -9.15 -5.30
CA HIS A 44 -19.81 -8.20 -5.59
C HIS A 44 -21.07 -8.49 -4.76
N GLU A 45 -21.54 -9.74 -4.77
CA GLU A 45 -22.72 -10.14 -4.01
C GLU A 45 -22.52 -9.98 -2.49
N GLN A 46 -21.32 -10.30 -2.00
CA GLN A 46 -20.99 -10.11 -0.58
C GLN A 46 -20.93 -8.64 -0.18
N LEU A 47 -20.34 -7.76 -1.02
CA LEU A 47 -20.34 -6.32 -0.78
C LEU A 47 -21.77 -5.78 -0.78
N LYS A 48 -22.61 -6.25 -1.70
CA LYS A 48 -24.02 -5.81 -1.84
C LYS A 48 -24.84 -6.17 -0.61
N ARG A 49 -24.62 -7.37 -0.07
CA ARG A 49 -25.29 -7.87 1.14
C ARG A 49 -24.79 -7.17 2.40
N SER A 50 -23.48 -6.98 2.52
CA SER A 50 -22.85 -6.46 3.75
C SER A 50 -22.98 -4.93 3.87
N LEU A 51 -23.09 -4.22 2.75
CA LEU A 51 -23.12 -2.76 2.68
C LEU A 51 -24.31 -2.26 1.85
N PRO A 52 -25.57 -2.55 2.26
CA PRO A 52 -26.77 -2.29 1.44
C PRO A 52 -27.04 -0.80 1.20
N SER A 53 -26.49 0.09 2.03
CA SER A 53 -26.62 1.54 1.88
C SER A 53 -25.64 2.15 0.86
N ILE A 54 -24.69 1.37 0.34
CA ILE A 54 -23.68 1.84 -0.61
C ILE A 54 -24.11 1.43 -2.02
N ALA A 55 -24.20 2.42 -2.91
CA ALA A 55 -24.43 2.16 -4.33
C ALA A 55 -23.18 1.50 -4.93
N LEU A 56 -23.26 0.20 -5.19
CA LEU A 56 -22.16 -0.51 -5.83
C LEU A 56 -22.06 -0.15 -7.32
N PRO A 57 -20.83 -0.12 -7.87
CA PRO A 57 -20.63 -0.06 -9.31
C PRO A 57 -21.32 -1.23 -10.03
N SER A 58 -21.78 -0.98 -11.25
CA SER A 58 -22.37 -2.03 -12.09
C SER A 58 -21.39 -3.18 -12.30
N PHE A 59 -21.85 -4.41 -12.09
CA PHE A 59 -21.06 -5.62 -12.31
C PHE A 59 -21.38 -6.22 -13.69
N PRO A 60 -20.36 -6.63 -14.48
CA PRO A 60 -20.60 -7.18 -15.81
C PRO A 60 -21.43 -8.47 -15.73
N PRO A 61 -22.51 -8.62 -16.53
CA PRO A 61 -23.42 -9.75 -16.40
C PRO A 61 -22.81 -11.08 -16.87
N LYS A 62 -23.36 -12.18 -16.33
CA LYS A 62 -23.05 -13.54 -16.80
C LYS A 62 -23.60 -13.73 -18.22
N LYS A 63 -22.87 -14.46 -19.05
CA LYS A 63 -23.35 -14.94 -20.35
C LYS A 63 -23.53 -16.46 -20.28
N LEU A 64 -24.56 -16.97 -20.95
CA LEU A 64 -24.93 -18.39 -20.93
C LEU A 64 -24.07 -19.27 -21.86
N LEU A 65 -23.37 -18.65 -22.82
CA LEU A 65 -22.49 -19.32 -23.77
C LEU A 65 -21.02 -19.01 -23.47
N SER A 66 -20.12 -19.86 -23.98
CA SER A 66 -18.68 -19.61 -24.00
C SER A 66 -18.37 -18.26 -24.66
N LEU A 67 -17.46 -17.50 -24.07
CA LEU A 67 -17.11 -16.19 -24.61
C LEU A 67 -16.18 -16.31 -25.81
N THR A 68 -16.39 -15.46 -26.82
CA THR A 68 -15.38 -15.24 -27.87
C THR A 68 -14.22 -14.40 -27.31
N PRO A 69 -13.04 -14.40 -27.95
CA PRO A 69 -11.89 -13.59 -27.50
C PRO A 69 -12.24 -12.10 -27.31
N ASN A 70 -13.00 -11.51 -28.24
CA ASN A 70 -13.47 -10.13 -28.11
C ASN A 70 -14.39 -9.94 -26.88
N GLN A 71 -15.22 -10.92 -26.56
CA GLN A 71 -16.08 -10.85 -25.38
C GLN A 71 -15.30 -11.03 -24.07
N ILE A 72 -14.22 -11.80 -24.09
CA ILE A 72 -13.28 -11.92 -22.96
C ILE A 72 -12.62 -10.58 -22.70
N GLU A 73 -12.14 -9.91 -23.75
CA GLU A 73 -11.51 -8.59 -23.62
C GLU A 73 -12.48 -7.52 -23.11
N GLN A 74 -13.71 -7.49 -23.62
CA GLN A 74 -14.76 -6.60 -23.10
C GLN A 74 -15.08 -6.89 -21.63
N ARG A 75 -15.05 -8.17 -21.22
CA ARG A 75 -15.22 -8.56 -19.82
C ARG A 75 -14.02 -8.12 -18.98
N ARG A 76 -12.79 -8.23 -19.47
CA ARG A 76 -11.56 -7.77 -18.80
C ARG A 76 -11.67 -6.27 -18.48
N LEU A 77 -11.96 -5.45 -19.50
CA LEU A 77 -12.16 -3.99 -19.35
C LEU A 77 -13.28 -3.66 -18.36
N SER A 78 -14.39 -4.39 -18.41
CA SER A 78 -15.53 -4.16 -17.49
C SER A 78 -15.20 -4.53 -16.04
N LEU A 79 -14.47 -5.63 -15.83
CA LEU A 79 -14.02 -6.07 -14.50
C LEU A 79 -12.95 -5.13 -13.93
N GLU A 80 -12.03 -4.65 -14.78
CA GLU A 80 -11.02 -3.65 -14.43
C GLU A 80 -11.68 -2.37 -13.94
N ARG A 81 -12.62 -1.84 -14.71
CA ARG A 81 -13.42 -0.67 -14.31
C ARG A 81 -14.18 -0.91 -13.02
N TYR A 82 -14.80 -2.09 -12.86
CA TYR A 82 -15.52 -2.44 -11.63
C TYR A 82 -14.61 -2.39 -10.39
N ILE A 83 -13.49 -3.10 -10.41
CA ILE A 83 -12.60 -3.18 -9.25
C ILE A 83 -11.88 -1.85 -8.98
N GLN A 84 -11.59 -1.06 -10.02
CA GLN A 84 -11.11 0.31 -9.87
C GLN A 84 -12.11 1.17 -9.09
N LEU A 85 -13.40 1.14 -9.46
CA LEU A 85 -14.43 1.92 -8.77
C LEU A 85 -14.62 1.45 -7.31
N VAL A 86 -14.61 0.14 -7.06
CA VAL A 86 -14.62 -0.41 -5.69
C VAL A 86 -13.41 0.07 -4.90
N GLY A 87 -12.23 0.08 -5.52
CA GLY A 87 -10.98 0.53 -4.92
C GLY A 87 -10.88 2.04 -4.71
N GLN A 88 -11.75 2.83 -5.32
CA GLN A 88 -11.79 4.29 -5.23
C GLN A 88 -12.83 4.79 -4.24
N ASP A 89 -13.87 3.98 -3.96
CA ASP A 89 -14.88 4.32 -2.98
C ASP A 89 -14.28 4.33 -1.55
N PRO A 90 -14.45 5.44 -0.79
CA PRO A 90 -13.79 5.62 0.50
C PRO A 90 -14.25 4.64 1.57
N VAL A 91 -15.41 3.99 1.40
CA VAL A 91 -15.94 3.00 2.34
C VAL A 91 -15.60 1.60 1.87
N LEU A 92 -15.81 1.28 0.60
CA LEU A 92 -15.54 -0.07 0.06
C LEU A 92 -14.05 -0.41 0.13
N CYS A 93 -13.15 0.53 -0.20
CA CYS A 93 -11.70 0.30 -0.18
C CYS A 93 -11.14 -0.01 1.22
N ARG A 94 -11.88 0.32 2.28
CA ARG A 94 -11.54 0.09 3.69
C ARG A 94 -12.28 -1.08 4.30
N SER A 95 -13.18 -1.71 3.56
CA SER A 95 -13.94 -2.84 4.08
C SER A 95 -13.03 -4.03 4.37
N GLU A 96 -13.22 -4.67 5.52
CA GLU A 96 -12.54 -5.93 5.83
C GLU A 96 -12.81 -7.00 4.78
N LEU A 97 -14.02 -7.01 4.19
CA LEU A 97 -14.38 -7.92 3.11
C LEU A 97 -13.44 -7.79 1.91
N LEU A 98 -13.17 -6.57 1.43
CA LEU A 98 -12.25 -6.38 0.30
C LEU A 98 -10.82 -6.75 0.70
N ARG A 99 -10.37 -6.36 1.90
CA ARG A 99 -9.04 -6.68 2.43
C ARG A 99 -8.81 -8.20 2.50
N ALA A 100 -9.72 -8.91 3.15
CA ALA A 100 -9.67 -10.36 3.29
C ALA A 100 -9.77 -11.06 1.92
N PHE A 101 -10.64 -10.59 1.03
CA PHE A 101 -10.73 -11.13 -0.34
C PHE A 101 -9.41 -11.03 -1.08
N LEU A 102 -8.75 -9.86 -1.04
CA LEU A 102 -7.48 -9.64 -1.72
C LEU A 102 -6.33 -10.45 -1.11
N LEU A 103 -6.31 -10.60 0.21
CA LEU A 103 -5.33 -11.42 0.91
C LEU A 103 -5.45 -12.90 0.50
N ASN A 104 -6.67 -13.46 0.56
CA ASN A 104 -6.93 -14.84 0.14
C ASN A 104 -6.65 -15.05 -1.36
N ALA A 105 -6.97 -14.07 -2.20
CA ALA A 105 -6.64 -14.10 -3.62
C ALA A 105 -5.13 -14.12 -3.90
N GLN A 106 -4.35 -13.36 -3.14
CA GLN A 106 -2.89 -13.37 -3.23
C GLN A 106 -2.33 -14.76 -2.91
N GLN A 107 -2.82 -15.35 -1.81
CA GLN A 107 -2.42 -16.68 -1.34
C GLN A 107 -2.71 -17.74 -2.39
N GLU A 108 -3.96 -17.82 -2.87
CA GLU A 108 -4.36 -18.79 -3.89
C GLU A 108 -3.54 -18.65 -5.18
N SER A 109 -3.21 -17.42 -5.60
CA SER A 109 -2.46 -17.16 -6.83
C SER A 109 -0.97 -17.44 -6.69
N SER A 110 -0.46 -17.41 -5.46
CA SER A 110 0.94 -17.69 -5.16
C SER A 110 1.24 -19.19 -5.04
N PHE A 111 0.22 -20.04 -4.98
CA PHE A 111 0.35 -21.47 -4.66
C PHE A 111 1.19 -21.73 -3.41
N THR A 112 1.13 -20.80 -2.45
CA THR A 112 1.89 -20.89 -1.20
C THR A 112 1.03 -21.60 -0.17
N ASP A 113 1.51 -22.75 0.28
CA ASP A 113 0.94 -23.43 1.44
C ASP A 113 1.17 -22.61 2.70
N CYS A 114 0.21 -22.69 3.60
CA CYS A 114 0.31 -22.05 4.89
C CYS A 114 1.12 -22.91 5.84
N THR A 115 2.32 -22.44 6.13
CA THR A 115 3.27 -23.10 7.00
C THR A 115 3.87 -22.08 7.94
N GLU A 116 4.19 -22.48 9.16
CA GLU A 116 4.97 -21.64 10.05
C GLU A 116 6.40 -21.53 9.54
N VAL A 117 6.92 -20.32 9.48
CA VAL A 117 8.25 -19.98 8.99
C VAL A 117 8.85 -18.88 9.86
N THR A 118 10.18 -18.83 9.92
CA THR A 118 10.90 -17.66 10.45
C THR A 118 11.07 -16.64 9.33
N LEU A 119 10.42 -15.49 9.44
CA LEU A 119 10.53 -14.37 8.52
C LEU A 119 11.38 -13.26 9.13
N ASP A 120 12.36 -12.79 8.37
CA ASP A 120 13.28 -11.74 8.82
C ASP A 120 12.71 -10.34 8.55
N VAL A 121 12.53 -9.56 9.62
CA VAL A 121 12.25 -8.12 9.57
C VAL A 121 13.50 -7.37 10.01
N TYR A 122 13.97 -6.42 9.21
CA TYR A 122 15.17 -5.66 9.50
C TYR A 122 14.84 -4.26 10.03
N LEU A 123 15.69 -3.74 10.91
CA LEU A 123 15.74 -2.31 11.23
C LEU A 123 16.66 -1.58 10.25
N MET A 124 16.60 -0.24 10.23
CA MET A 124 17.40 0.59 9.31
C MET A 124 18.92 0.46 9.50
N ASN A 125 19.39 0.03 10.68
CA ASN A 125 20.79 -0.28 10.95
C ASN A 125 21.18 -1.74 10.57
N GLY A 126 20.28 -2.50 9.96
CA GLY A 126 20.50 -3.90 9.59
C GLY A 126 20.30 -4.92 10.70
N TYR A 127 19.88 -4.50 11.90
CA TYR A 127 19.50 -5.44 12.97
C TYR A 127 18.35 -6.34 12.49
N ARG A 128 18.52 -7.65 12.65
CA ARG A 128 17.58 -8.69 12.20
C ARG A 128 16.65 -9.11 13.33
N ILE A 129 15.36 -8.98 13.10
CA ILE A 129 14.28 -9.52 13.94
C ILE A 129 13.74 -10.78 13.25
N ALA A 130 13.98 -11.94 13.85
CA ALA A 130 13.55 -13.23 13.31
C ALA A 130 12.16 -13.59 13.86
N ALA A 131 11.08 -13.27 13.12
CA ALA A 131 9.71 -13.44 13.57
C ALA A 131 9.11 -14.79 13.11
N ASN A 132 8.52 -15.55 14.02
CA ASN A 132 7.79 -16.77 13.68
C ASN A 132 6.37 -16.42 13.20
N VAL A 133 6.12 -16.62 11.91
CA VAL A 133 4.90 -16.21 11.22
C VAL A 133 4.38 -17.33 10.35
N TYR A 134 3.11 -17.30 9.98
CA TYR A 134 2.64 -18.11 8.87
C TYR A 134 3.00 -17.42 7.54
N THR A 135 3.30 -18.20 6.51
CA THR A 135 3.52 -17.71 5.14
C THR A 135 2.36 -16.88 4.58
N THR A 136 1.18 -17.03 5.17
CA THR A 136 -0.07 -16.35 4.80
C THR A 136 -0.46 -15.20 5.73
N ASP A 137 0.23 -14.99 6.86
CA ASP A 137 -0.08 -13.92 7.81
C ASP A 137 -0.10 -12.56 7.09
N CYS A 138 -1.09 -11.71 7.40
CA CYS A 138 -1.20 -10.36 6.83
C CYS A 138 -0.12 -9.42 7.39
N THR A 139 0.07 -8.28 6.72
CA THR A 139 1.09 -7.28 7.08
C THR A 139 1.00 -6.82 8.54
N SER A 140 -0.19 -6.48 9.05
CA SER A 140 -0.37 -6.07 10.45
C SER A 140 0.06 -7.13 11.45
N LYS A 141 -0.30 -8.40 11.21
CA LYS A 141 0.06 -9.52 12.09
C LYS A 141 1.57 -9.78 12.10
N VAL A 142 2.23 -9.71 10.95
CA VAL A 142 3.70 -9.81 10.88
C VAL A 142 4.36 -8.63 11.61
N LEU A 143 3.83 -7.42 11.43
CA LEU A 143 4.31 -6.20 12.09
C LEU A 143 4.17 -6.32 13.62
N GLU A 144 3.02 -6.72 14.12
CA GLU A 144 2.76 -6.93 15.55
C GLU A 144 3.72 -7.96 16.15
N LYS A 145 3.91 -9.10 15.49
CA LYS A 145 4.85 -10.14 15.94
C LYS A 145 6.29 -9.65 15.97
N ALA A 146 6.73 -8.91 14.95
CA ALA A 146 8.08 -8.36 14.90
C ALA A 146 8.30 -7.28 15.98
N CYS A 147 7.32 -6.38 16.18
CA CYS A 147 7.34 -5.35 17.21
C CYS A 147 7.35 -5.93 18.63
N ALA A 148 6.59 -7.00 18.87
CA ALA A 148 6.57 -7.70 20.15
C ALA A 148 7.95 -8.29 20.51
N LEU A 149 8.73 -8.75 19.52
CA LEU A 149 10.08 -9.30 19.75
C LEU A 149 11.14 -8.25 20.12
N ILE A 150 10.82 -6.97 19.98
CA ILE A 150 11.68 -5.85 20.39
C ILE A 150 11.05 -5.04 21.53
N ASP A 151 10.03 -5.60 22.19
CA ASP A 151 9.28 -4.99 23.31
C ASP A 151 8.66 -3.62 22.98
N LEU A 152 8.29 -3.37 21.72
CA LEU A 152 7.56 -2.16 21.36
C LEU A 152 6.12 -2.25 21.93
N PRO A 153 5.64 -1.26 22.70
CA PRO A 153 4.27 -1.27 23.22
C PRO A 153 3.24 -1.34 22.10
N LYS A 154 2.14 -2.09 22.32
CA LYS A 154 1.10 -2.33 21.32
C LYS A 154 0.49 -1.02 20.78
N GLU A 155 0.36 -0.02 21.64
CA GLU A 155 -0.18 1.30 21.31
C GLU A 155 0.74 2.10 20.38
N ARG A 156 2.01 1.67 20.23
CA ARG A 156 3.01 2.30 19.35
C ARG A 156 3.15 1.59 18.01
N VAL A 157 2.64 0.36 17.86
CA VAL A 157 2.70 -0.40 16.59
C VAL A 157 2.02 0.38 15.45
N GLY A 158 0.97 1.16 15.80
CA GLY A 158 0.26 2.15 14.98
C GLY A 158 1.14 3.01 14.07
N TYR A 159 2.29 3.42 14.60
CA TYR A 159 3.16 4.41 13.98
C TYR A 159 4.22 3.83 13.06
N PHE A 160 4.31 2.50 12.96
CA PHE A 160 5.29 1.82 12.13
C PHE A 160 4.62 1.06 11.00
N ALA A 161 5.39 0.78 9.96
CA ALA A 161 4.95 0.00 8.81
C ALA A 161 6.10 -0.86 8.28
N LEU A 162 5.73 -1.88 7.51
CA LEU A 162 6.68 -2.74 6.82
C LEU A 162 6.88 -2.27 5.37
N TYR A 163 8.14 -2.20 4.98
CA TYR A 163 8.57 -1.78 3.65
C TYR A 163 9.41 -2.89 3.02
N LEU A 164 9.25 -3.10 1.71
CA LEU A 164 10.23 -3.81 0.91
C LEU A 164 11.29 -2.81 0.47
N MET A 165 12.54 -3.08 0.83
CA MET A 165 13.69 -2.27 0.44
C MET A 165 14.73 -3.12 -0.29
N ARG A 166 15.33 -2.56 -1.33
CA ARG A 166 16.35 -3.21 -2.17
C ARG A 166 17.67 -2.47 -2.00
N LYS A 167 18.78 -3.21 -1.86
CA LYS A 167 20.11 -2.62 -1.97
C LYS A 167 20.54 -2.71 -3.43
N GLU A 168 20.61 -1.56 -4.09
CA GLU A 168 21.05 -1.49 -5.48
C GLU A 168 22.53 -1.84 -5.62
N ALA A 169 22.96 -2.15 -6.86
CA ALA A 169 24.36 -2.44 -7.16
C ALA A 169 25.31 -1.28 -6.79
N SER A 170 24.81 -0.03 -6.79
CA SER A 170 25.53 1.16 -6.33
C SER A 170 25.76 1.19 -4.81
N GLY A 171 25.16 0.27 -4.06
CA GLY A 171 25.17 0.24 -2.61
C GLY A 171 24.06 1.06 -1.95
N VAL A 172 23.33 1.87 -2.73
CA VAL A 172 22.20 2.69 -2.26
C VAL A 172 21.02 1.77 -1.92
N LEU A 173 20.39 2.00 -0.77
CA LEU A 173 19.18 1.27 -0.37
C LEU A 173 17.94 2.08 -0.77
N THR A 174 17.12 1.50 -1.63
CA THR A 174 15.89 2.08 -2.19
C THR A 174 14.65 1.47 -1.54
N ILE A 175 13.61 2.28 -1.35
CA ILE A 175 12.29 1.78 -0.96
C ILE A 175 11.57 1.36 -2.23
N VAL A 176 11.13 0.11 -2.30
CA VAL A 176 10.40 -0.43 -3.44
C VAL A 176 8.90 -0.30 -3.20
N LYS A 177 8.45 -0.64 -2.00
CA LYS A 177 7.02 -0.71 -1.68
C LYS A 177 6.76 -0.61 -0.18
N ARG A 178 5.70 0.08 0.22
CA ARG A 178 5.07 -0.10 1.55
C ARG A 178 4.06 -1.25 1.46
N LEU A 179 4.15 -2.22 2.36
CA LEU A 179 3.20 -3.33 2.39
C LEU A 179 1.89 -2.91 3.05
N MET A 180 0.79 -3.38 2.49
CA MET A 180 -0.57 -3.09 2.94
C MET A 180 -1.20 -4.31 3.59
N ASP A 181 -2.27 -4.13 4.36
CA ASP A 181 -2.85 -5.23 5.14
C ASP A 181 -3.63 -6.26 4.32
N PHE A 182 -3.88 -5.97 3.04
CA PHE A 182 -4.38 -6.94 2.07
C PHE A 182 -3.27 -7.84 1.46
N GLU A 183 -2.03 -7.72 1.96
CA GLU A 183 -0.87 -8.49 1.52
C GLU A 183 -0.33 -9.37 2.64
N ALA A 184 0.25 -10.51 2.27
CA ALA A 184 1.07 -11.34 3.13
C ALA A 184 2.55 -11.04 2.88
N PRO A 185 3.32 -10.52 3.87
CA PRO A 185 4.71 -10.13 3.66
C PRO A 185 5.63 -11.21 3.11
N TYR A 186 5.44 -12.47 3.52
CA TYR A 186 6.22 -13.60 2.99
C TYR A 186 6.02 -13.80 1.48
N ILE A 187 4.76 -13.77 1.02
CA ILE A 187 4.41 -13.91 -0.39
C ILE A 187 4.89 -12.69 -1.18
N SER A 188 4.64 -11.48 -0.65
CA SER A 188 5.08 -10.24 -1.29
C SER A 188 6.59 -10.22 -1.44
N GLN A 189 7.37 -10.52 -0.40
CA GLN A 189 8.84 -10.52 -0.47
C GLN A 189 9.38 -11.49 -1.53
N LYS A 190 8.83 -12.71 -1.64
CA LYS A 190 9.26 -13.69 -2.65
C LYS A 190 9.10 -13.23 -4.11
N ARG A 191 8.21 -12.27 -4.36
CA ARG A 191 7.97 -11.73 -5.71
C ARG A 191 8.91 -10.59 -6.09
N TRP A 192 9.67 -10.06 -5.14
CA TRP A 192 10.61 -8.99 -5.37
C TRP A 192 12.02 -9.49 -5.10
N ASP A 193 12.78 -9.71 -6.16
CA ASP A 193 14.16 -10.18 -6.07
C ASP A 193 14.99 -9.26 -5.17
N ASP A 194 15.92 -9.80 -4.38
CA ASP A 194 16.86 -9.03 -3.55
C ASP A 194 16.24 -7.97 -2.61
N CYS A 195 14.96 -8.11 -2.27
CA CYS A 195 14.29 -7.24 -1.32
C CYS A 195 14.33 -7.80 0.12
N LYS A 196 14.54 -6.89 1.07
CA LYS A 196 14.42 -7.13 2.51
C LYS A 196 13.16 -6.46 3.04
N LEU A 197 12.52 -7.11 4.00
CA LEU A 197 11.42 -6.56 4.77
C LEU A 197 12.00 -5.66 5.88
N VAL A 198 11.64 -4.38 5.90
CA VAL A 198 12.22 -3.39 6.80
C VAL A 198 11.13 -2.65 7.57
N LEU A 199 11.34 -2.51 8.88
CA LEU A 199 10.51 -1.70 9.78
C LEU A 199 10.92 -0.22 9.68
N ARG A 200 9.99 0.65 9.35
CA ARG A 200 10.17 2.13 9.37
C ARG A 200 8.92 2.83 9.90
N THR A 201 9.02 4.12 10.18
CA THR A 201 7.85 4.96 10.48
C THR A 201 6.82 4.90 9.36
N GLY A 202 5.54 4.91 9.71
CA GLY A 202 4.39 4.75 8.81
C GLY A 202 3.55 6.02 8.61
N TYR A 203 4.02 7.16 9.11
CA TYR A 203 3.38 8.49 9.10
C TYR A 203 4.30 9.55 8.47
N TRP A 204 3.76 10.73 8.17
CA TRP A 204 4.48 11.84 7.54
C TRP A 204 4.76 13.02 8.47
N ASP A 205 3.88 13.31 9.42
CA ASP A 205 4.02 14.45 10.32
C ASP A 205 4.98 14.14 11.50
N ALA A 206 6.10 14.84 11.55
CA ALA A 206 7.11 14.73 12.60
C ALA A 206 6.62 15.17 13.99
N CYS A 207 5.40 15.70 14.13
CA CYS A 207 4.82 15.98 15.44
C CYS A 207 4.59 14.69 16.25
N TYR A 208 4.29 13.57 15.59
CA TYR A 208 4.07 12.28 16.26
C TYR A 208 5.34 11.76 16.95
N ASP A 209 6.53 12.19 16.50
CA ASP A 209 7.79 11.84 17.15
C ASP A 209 7.82 12.28 18.62
N LEU A 210 7.19 13.42 18.97
CA LEU A 210 7.22 13.94 20.34
C LEU A 210 6.61 12.97 21.34
N GLU A 211 5.59 12.24 20.93
CA GLU A 211 4.97 11.21 21.74
C GLU A 211 5.80 9.93 21.73
N LEU A 212 6.29 9.51 20.56
CA LEU A 212 7.11 8.30 20.40
C LEU A 212 8.44 8.39 21.15
N MET A 213 9.05 9.57 21.21
CA MET A 213 10.30 9.82 21.95
C MET A 213 10.16 9.61 23.46
N ARG A 214 8.94 9.55 24.01
CA ARG A 214 8.69 9.24 25.43
C ARG A 214 8.84 7.76 25.75
N ASP A 215 8.74 6.88 24.74
CA ASP A 215 8.98 5.46 24.89
C ASP A 215 10.41 5.11 24.45
N ARG A 216 11.09 4.26 25.23
CA ARG A 216 12.51 3.94 25.00
C ARG A 216 12.73 3.18 23.69
N ILE A 217 11.82 2.27 23.33
CA ILE A 217 11.95 1.43 22.14
C ILE A 217 11.63 2.27 20.90
N ALA A 218 10.51 3.00 20.91
CA ALA A 218 10.15 3.90 19.84
C ALA A 218 11.20 4.99 19.61
N LEU A 219 11.74 5.61 20.67
CA LEU A 219 12.87 6.53 20.61
C LEU A 219 14.06 5.92 19.87
N ASN A 220 14.39 4.66 20.19
CA ASN A 220 15.49 3.95 19.56
C ASN A 220 15.23 3.67 18.07
N LEU A 221 14.00 3.32 17.69
CA LEU A 221 13.62 3.10 16.29
C LEU A 221 13.71 4.39 15.47
N LEU A 222 13.20 5.51 16.00
CA LEU A 222 13.32 6.83 15.38
C LEU A 222 14.79 7.24 15.22
N TYR A 223 15.59 7.03 16.26
CA TYR A 223 17.01 7.34 16.24
C TYR A 223 17.77 6.51 15.19
N ILE A 224 17.52 5.20 15.11
CA ILE A 224 18.14 4.31 14.11
C ILE A 224 17.77 4.73 12.68
N GLN A 225 16.51 5.10 12.44
CA GLN A 225 16.07 5.62 11.15
C GLN A 225 16.75 6.95 10.82
N ALA A 226 16.77 7.89 11.76
CA ALA A 226 17.39 9.21 11.56
C ALA A 226 18.89 9.12 11.30
N LEU A 227 19.62 8.25 11.99
CA LEU A 227 21.03 7.97 11.71
C LEU A 227 21.23 7.52 10.26
N SER A 228 20.42 6.55 9.80
CA SER A 228 20.49 6.06 8.43
C SER A 228 20.13 7.13 7.41
N ASP A 229 19.16 8.00 7.71
CA ASP A 229 18.72 9.05 6.80
C ASP A 229 19.76 10.20 6.74
N VAL A 230 20.47 10.50 7.84
CA VAL A 230 21.62 11.44 7.84
C VAL A 230 22.81 10.87 7.07
N ASP A 231 23.20 9.61 7.33
CA ASP A 231 24.34 8.94 6.67
C ASP A 231 24.20 8.90 5.14
N ARG A 232 22.96 8.79 4.65
CA ARG A 232 22.65 8.77 3.22
C ARG A 232 22.45 10.15 2.60
N GLY A 233 22.57 11.21 3.39
CA GLY A 233 22.29 12.58 2.97
C GLY A 233 20.81 12.83 2.66
N TRP A 234 19.88 12.02 3.19
CA TRP A 234 18.45 12.29 3.07
C TRP A 234 18.02 13.47 3.92
N ILE A 235 18.65 13.62 5.09
CA ILE A 235 18.53 14.78 5.96
C ILE A 235 19.73 15.68 5.70
N VAL A 236 19.48 16.94 5.36
CA VAL A 236 20.55 17.89 4.99
C VAL A 236 21.19 18.47 6.24
N THR A 237 22.49 18.25 6.42
CA THR A 237 23.26 18.75 7.56
C THR A 237 24.37 19.70 7.10
N THR A 238 24.64 20.76 7.89
CA THR A 238 25.90 21.51 7.75
C THR A 238 27.07 20.72 8.36
N ARG A 239 28.30 21.14 8.06
CA ARG A 239 29.50 20.50 8.62
C ARG A 239 29.51 20.57 10.15
N ASP A 240 29.26 21.74 10.73
CA ASP A 240 29.28 21.94 12.19
C ASP A 240 28.20 21.08 12.89
N LEU A 241 27.01 21.01 12.29
CA LEU A 241 25.94 20.14 12.80
C LEU A 241 26.30 18.66 12.68
N SER A 242 26.94 18.24 11.59
CA SER A 242 27.41 16.87 11.42
C SER A 242 28.43 16.47 12.49
N GLU A 243 29.36 17.37 12.83
CA GLU A 243 30.32 17.16 13.93
C GLU A 243 29.60 17.06 15.29
N GLN A 244 28.60 17.92 15.55
CA GLN A 244 27.77 17.84 16.76
C GLN A 244 26.99 16.53 16.85
N LEU A 245 26.33 16.12 15.77
CA LEU A 245 25.56 14.86 15.69
C LEU A 245 26.46 13.64 15.91
N THR A 246 27.68 13.65 15.37
CA THR A 246 28.68 12.60 15.58
C THR A 246 29.07 12.49 17.06
N ASN A 247 29.27 13.62 17.73
CA ASN A 247 29.56 13.65 19.17
C ASN A 247 28.39 13.11 20.01
N LEU A 248 27.15 13.45 19.67
CA LEU A 248 25.96 12.93 20.35
C LEU A 248 25.80 11.43 20.12
N GLN A 249 26.07 10.95 18.91
CA GLN A 249 26.08 9.52 18.59
C GLN A 249 27.13 8.77 19.42
N ALA A 250 28.37 9.29 19.51
CA ALA A 250 29.43 8.67 20.31
C ALA A 250 29.09 8.58 21.81
N ARG A 251 28.29 9.52 22.32
CA ARG A 251 27.81 9.55 23.72
C ARG A 251 26.54 8.71 23.94
N GLY A 252 25.88 8.25 22.89
CA GLY A 252 24.59 7.56 22.98
C GLY A 252 23.41 8.49 23.32
N SER A 253 23.55 9.80 23.12
CA SER A 253 22.53 10.82 23.42
C SER A 253 21.39 10.85 22.39
N LYS A 254 20.56 9.80 22.35
CA LYS A 254 19.52 9.61 21.31
C LYS A 254 18.46 10.72 21.29
N SER A 255 17.98 11.15 22.45
CA SER A 255 16.95 12.19 22.54
C SER A 255 17.46 13.55 22.05
N GLU A 256 18.66 13.95 22.48
CA GLU A 256 19.29 15.20 22.05
C GLU A 256 19.61 15.18 20.56
N TYR A 257 20.05 14.02 20.04
CA TYR A 257 20.25 13.83 18.61
C TYR A 257 18.95 14.08 17.84
N LEU A 258 17.84 13.45 18.25
CA LEU A 258 16.53 13.63 17.62
C LEU A 258 15.99 15.06 17.73
N GLU A 259 16.21 15.74 18.87
CA GLU A 259 15.84 17.15 19.04
C GLU A 259 16.52 18.08 18.04
N ILE A 260 17.70 17.72 17.52
CA ILE A 260 18.40 18.46 16.47
C ILE A 260 17.87 18.05 15.10
N VAL A 261 17.94 16.77 14.75
CA VAL A 261 17.66 16.32 13.37
C VAL A 261 16.22 16.57 12.93
N ARG A 262 15.25 16.55 13.86
CA ARG A 262 13.84 16.85 13.57
C ARG A 262 13.60 18.28 13.09
N LYS A 263 14.55 19.19 13.31
CA LYS A 263 14.50 20.60 12.89
C LYS A 263 15.26 20.83 11.58
N LEU A 264 15.91 19.81 11.03
CA LEU A 264 16.73 19.94 9.83
C LEU A 264 15.89 19.78 8.54
N PRO A 265 16.34 20.37 7.42
CA PRO A 265 15.65 20.22 6.15
C PRO A 265 15.52 18.75 5.75
N LEU A 266 14.37 18.42 5.18
CA LEU A 266 14.01 17.10 4.65
C LEU A 266 13.90 15.98 5.69
N TYR A 267 13.93 16.29 7.00
CA TYR A 267 13.54 15.33 8.03
C TYR A 267 12.12 14.82 7.77
N GLY A 268 11.91 13.51 7.95
CA GLY A 268 10.63 12.85 7.74
C GLY A 268 10.25 12.62 6.26
N CYS A 269 11.11 13.01 5.32
CA CYS A 269 10.84 12.84 3.89
C CYS A 269 11.39 11.52 3.32
N LEU A 270 10.70 10.99 2.31
CA LEU A 270 11.20 9.92 1.45
C LEU A 270 11.87 10.52 0.21
N GLN A 271 13.06 10.02 -0.13
CA GLN A 271 13.74 10.39 -1.37
C GLN A 271 13.71 9.25 -2.38
N PHE A 272 13.56 9.62 -3.66
CA PHE A 272 13.50 8.71 -4.79
C PHE A 272 14.76 8.86 -5.65
N PRO A 273 15.15 7.84 -6.43
CA PRO A 273 16.23 7.95 -7.40
C PRO A 273 16.05 9.17 -8.31
N ARG A 274 17.17 9.73 -8.76
CA ARG A 274 17.16 10.87 -9.69
C ARG A 274 16.32 10.53 -10.92
N ALA A 275 15.43 11.45 -11.26
CA ALA A 275 14.48 11.32 -12.34
C ALA A 275 14.63 12.50 -13.32
N SER A 276 14.24 12.27 -14.57
CA SER A 276 14.02 13.38 -15.50
C SER A 276 12.68 14.03 -15.18
N VAL A 277 12.62 15.35 -15.23
CA VAL A 277 11.41 16.15 -14.97
C VAL A 277 11.28 17.26 -16.01
N ASP A 278 10.06 17.69 -16.30
CA ASP A 278 9.78 18.76 -17.28
C ASP A 278 9.77 20.18 -16.69
N TYR A 279 10.22 20.33 -15.44
CA TYR A 279 10.21 21.57 -14.68
C TYR A 279 11.55 21.83 -13.97
N PRO A 280 12.08 23.07 -13.96
CA PRO A 280 11.51 24.29 -14.58
C PRO A 280 11.61 24.27 -16.11
N GLU A 281 12.54 23.48 -16.64
CA GLU A 281 12.75 23.25 -18.07
C GLU A 281 12.67 21.76 -18.41
N PRO A 282 12.31 21.39 -19.65
CA PRO A 282 12.33 19.99 -20.11
C PRO A 282 13.68 19.31 -19.87
N ASN A 283 13.64 18.03 -19.48
CA ASN A 283 14.81 17.19 -19.20
C ASN A 283 15.67 17.64 -18.02
N THR A 284 15.14 18.48 -17.13
CA THR A 284 15.79 18.76 -15.85
C THR A 284 15.98 17.44 -15.09
N VAL A 285 17.16 17.23 -14.49
CA VAL A 285 17.42 16.04 -13.68
C VAL A 285 17.34 16.41 -12.21
N ALA A 286 16.38 15.84 -11.49
CA ALA A 286 16.11 16.15 -10.10
C ALA A 286 16.01 14.89 -9.23
N THR A 287 16.39 15.00 -7.96
CA THR A 287 15.95 14.05 -6.93
C THR A 287 14.55 14.46 -6.47
N VAL A 288 13.60 13.52 -6.53
CA VAL A 288 12.24 13.76 -6.05
C VAL A 288 12.18 13.42 -4.57
N VAL A 289 11.56 14.30 -3.77
CA VAL A 289 11.40 14.13 -2.33
C VAL A 289 9.94 14.34 -1.96
N LEU A 290 9.37 13.43 -1.17
CA LEU A 290 7.99 13.54 -0.67
C LEU A 290 7.98 13.52 0.85
N GLY A 291 7.26 14.45 1.46
CA GLY A 291 7.15 14.58 2.91
C GLY A 291 6.84 16.03 3.29
N ASN A 292 6.62 16.30 4.58
CA ASN A 292 6.35 17.66 5.07
C ASN A 292 5.22 18.38 4.33
N LYS A 293 4.19 17.64 3.87
CA LYS A 293 3.04 18.16 3.11
C LYS A 293 3.42 18.72 1.72
N GLU A 294 4.58 18.31 1.19
CA GLU A 294 5.16 18.80 -0.06
C GLU A 294 5.67 17.64 -0.96
N LEU A 295 5.75 17.93 -2.26
CA LEU A 295 6.61 17.26 -3.23
C LEU A 295 7.72 18.24 -3.60
N ASN A 296 8.98 17.86 -3.40
CA ASN A 296 10.13 18.71 -3.67
C ASN A 296 10.99 18.12 -4.80
N LEU A 297 11.49 18.99 -5.67
CA LEU A 297 12.48 18.66 -6.70
C LEU A 297 13.82 19.28 -6.28
N LEU A 298 14.80 18.44 -6.03
CA LEU A 298 16.17 18.87 -5.72
C LEU A 298 17.01 18.80 -6.99
N THR A 299 17.37 19.96 -7.52
CA THR A 299 18.30 20.11 -8.65
C THR A 299 19.66 20.57 -8.14
N PHE A 300 20.68 20.40 -8.97
CA PHE A 300 22.05 20.80 -8.62
C PHE A 300 22.60 21.68 -9.73
N ASP A 301 23.06 22.88 -9.36
CA ASP A 301 23.87 23.75 -10.21
C ASP A 301 25.31 23.74 -9.68
N GLY A 302 26.17 22.98 -10.35
CA GLY A 302 27.50 22.66 -9.85
C GLY A 302 27.45 21.93 -8.50
N LYS A 303 27.80 22.62 -7.41
CA LYS A 303 27.75 22.10 -6.03
C LYS A 303 26.57 22.64 -5.22
N GLU A 304 25.85 23.64 -5.73
CA GLU A 304 24.74 24.23 -5.02
C GLU A 304 23.46 23.43 -5.30
N MET A 305 22.79 23.05 -4.22
CA MET A 305 21.49 22.38 -4.29
C MET A 305 20.39 23.45 -4.35
N GLN A 306 19.54 23.35 -5.36
CA GLN A 306 18.35 24.19 -5.54
C GLN A 306 17.11 23.35 -5.24
N GLU A 307 16.20 23.88 -4.43
CA GLU A 307 14.99 23.19 -4.00
C GLU A 307 13.75 23.87 -4.59
N THR A 308 12.99 23.15 -5.40
CA THR A 308 11.67 23.57 -5.86
C THR A 308 10.59 22.85 -5.08
N LYS A 309 9.69 23.58 -4.42
CA LYS A 309 8.66 23.03 -3.53
C LYS A 309 7.26 23.09 -4.13
N PHE A 310 6.52 22.00 -4.02
CA PHE A 310 5.13 21.89 -4.43
C PHE A 310 4.28 21.46 -3.25
N LYS A 311 3.52 22.40 -2.66
CA LYS A 311 2.59 22.09 -1.58
C LYS A 311 1.53 21.09 -2.06
N VAL A 312 1.32 20.00 -1.33
CA VAL A 312 0.32 18.99 -1.69
C VAL A 312 -1.08 19.61 -1.78
N THR A 313 -1.44 20.57 -0.92
CA THR A 313 -2.73 21.27 -0.99
C THR A 313 -2.94 22.05 -2.29
N ARG A 314 -1.89 22.41 -3.02
CA ARG A 314 -1.96 23.11 -4.32
C ARG A 314 -1.93 22.19 -5.53
N ILE A 315 -1.78 20.87 -5.34
CA ILE A 315 -1.90 19.87 -6.41
C ILE A 315 -3.38 19.55 -6.61
N ARG A 316 -3.95 19.81 -7.79
CA ARG A 316 -5.38 19.53 -8.08
C ARG A 316 -5.66 18.03 -8.27
N CYS A 317 -4.78 17.38 -9.00
CA CYS A 317 -4.83 15.96 -9.29
C CYS A 317 -3.47 15.48 -9.81
N TRP A 318 -3.28 14.17 -9.86
CA TRP A 318 -2.10 13.55 -10.47
C TRP A 318 -2.48 12.28 -11.23
N ARG A 319 -1.61 11.76 -12.08
CA ARG A 319 -1.82 10.52 -12.82
C ARG A 319 -0.52 9.77 -12.99
N VAL A 320 -0.62 8.45 -13.10
CA VAL A 320 0.52 7.60 -13.47
C VAL A 320 0.20 6.95 -14.80
N THR A 321 1.06 7.14 -15.77
CA THR A 321 0.89 6.65 -17.15
C THR A 321 2.11 5.82 -17.57
N PRO A 322 1.91 4.73 -18.32
CA PRO A 322 3.02 4.06 -18.97
C PRO A 322 3.56 4.93 -20.09
N ILE A 323 4.87 5.02 -20.20
CA ILE A 323 5.55 5.65 -21.33
C ILE A 323 5.55 4.62 -22.46
N HIS A 324 4.81 4.93 -23.52
CA HIS A 324 4.93 4.18 -24.77
C HIS A 324 6.21 4.65 -25.47
N ILE A 325 7.29 3.89 -25.32
CA ILE A 325 8.45 4.02 -26.22
C ILE A 325 7.96 3.48 -27.56
N SER A 326 7.54 4.36 -28.46
CA SER A 326 7.39 4.01 -29.86
C SER A 326 8.77 3.63 -30.37
N ASP A 327 8.98 2.33 -30.63
CA ASP A 327 10.13 1.83 -31.37
C ASP A 327 10.13 2.48 -32.78
N GLU A 328 10.69 3.68 -32.89
CA GLU A 328 11.21 4.16 -34.17
C GLU A 328 12.34 3.21 -34.55
N PRO A 329 12.24 2.46 -35.67
CA PRO A 329 13.24 1.46 -36.03
C PRO A 329 14.55 2.17 -36.37
N SER A 330 15.43 2.28 -35.39
CA SER A 330 16.80 2.73 -35.60
C SER A 330 17.51 1.61 -36.35
N SER A 331 17.69 1.84 -37.64
CA SER A 331 18.40 0.98 -38.57
C SER A 331 19.87 0.81 -38.19
N VAL A 332 20.22 -0.14 -37.33
CA VAL A 332 21.45 -0.96 -37.44
C VAL A 332 21.22 -2.29 -36.73
N GLY A 333 21.18 -3.38 -37.49
CA GLY A 333 20.94 -4.72 -36.97
C GLY A 333 22.04 -5.24 -36.04
N ARG A 334 21.61 -5.96 -35.00
CA ARG A 334 22.27 -7.15 -34.44
C ARG A 334 21.26 -7.92 -33.60
N HIS A 335 20.84 -9.08 -34.10
CA HIS A 335 20.07 -10.04 -33.34
C HIS A 335 20.92 -10.58 -32.17
N LEU A 336 20.46 -10.39 -30.93
CA LEU A 336 20.82 -11.23 -29.80
C LEU A 336 19.57 -11.94 -29.25
N PRO A 337 19.70 -13.15 -28.69
CA PRO A 337 18.56 -13.96 -28.28
C PRO A 337 17.89 -13.38 -27.03
N GLN A 338 16.56 -13.39 -27.03
CA GLN A 338 15.70 -12.99 -25.92
C GLN A 338 15.84 -13.97 -24.75
N THR A 339 16.67 -13.62 -23.76
CA THR A 339 16.51 -14.11 -22.39
C THR A 339 15.54 -13.19 -21.66
N SER A 340 14.59 -13.79 -20.94
CA SER A 340 13.55 -13.19 -20.11
C SER A 340 14.01 -11.99 -19.27
N GLN A 341 13.99 -10.79 -19.86
CA GLN A 341 14.03 -9.53 -19.13
C GLN A 341 12.58 -9.07 -18.96
N GLN A 342 12.15 -8.88 -17.71
CA GLN A 342 10.96 -8.06 -17.43
C GLN A 342 11.13 -6.77 -18.23
N SER A 343 10.24 -6.53 -19.21
CA SER A 343 10.17 -5.24 -19.86
C SER A 343 9.94 -4.19 -18.78
N THR A 344 10.95 -3.39 -18.45
CA THR A 344 10.80 -2.29 -17.52
C THR A 344 9.85 -1.29 -18.17
N ILE A 345 8.58 -1.34 -17.76
CA ILE A 345 7.60 -0.36 -18.19
C ILE A 345 8.07 0.95 -17.60
N SER A 346 8.60 1.83 -18.44
CA SER A 346 8.92 3.18 -18.00
C SER A 346 7.60 3.88 -17.65
N LEU A 347 7.53 4.47 -16.46
CA LEU A 347 6.34 5.13 -15.94
C LEU A 347 6.61 6.62 -15.78
N GLU A 348 5.57 7.42 -15.92
CA GLU A 348 5.59 8.83 -15.57
C GLU A 348 4.52 9.14 -14.51
N LEU A 349 4.84 10.08 -13.61
CA LEU A 349 3.90 10.72 -12.70
C LEU A 349 3.71 12.17 -13.17
N SER A 350 2.52 12.51 -13.65
CA SER A 350 2.17 13.91 -13.92
C SER A 350 1.25 14.42 -12.81
N PHE A 351 1.51 15.61 -12.29
CA PHE A 351 0.63 16.30 -11.33
C PHE A 351 0.29 17.70 -11.81
N GLU A 352 -0.95 18.12 -11.58
CA GLU A 352 -1.45 19.43 -12.00
C GLU A 352 -1.41 20.39 -10.81
N TYR A 353 -0.53 21.37 -10.88
CA TYR A 353 -0.23 22.29 -9.79
C TYR A 353 -0.82 23.67 -10.03
N LEU A 354 -1.41 24.27 -9.00
CA LEU A 354 -1.84 25.66 -9.01
C LEU A 354 -0.61 26.56 -8.84
N MET A 355 -0.15 27.19 -9.92
CA MET A 355 1.01 28.08 -9.93
C MET A 355 0.68 29.45 -9.33
N ALA A 356 -0.48 29.99 -9.69
CA ALA A 356 -1.04 31.23 -9.19
C ALA A 356 -2.58 31.15 -9.30
N LYS A 357 -3.31 32.13 -8.78
CA LYS A 357 -4.78 32.19 -8.90
C LYS A 357 -5.23 31.94 -10.35
N ASN A 358 -6.04 30.90 -10.55
CA ASN A 358 -6.55 30.44 -11.84
C ASN A 358 -5.49 29.97 -12.87
N GLN A 359 -4.24 29.75 -12.46
CA GLN A 359 -3.16 29.27 -13.34
C GLN A 359 -2.71 27.87 -12.90
N LEU A 360 -3.22 26.84 -13.60
CA LEU A 360 -2.82 25.45 -13.39
C LEU A 360 -1.77 25.03 -14.43
N LYS A 361 -0.76 24.26 -14.01
CA LYS A 361 0.27 23.70 -14.88
C LYS A 361 0.48 22.23 -14.56
N TRP A 362 0.57 21.39 -15.59
CA TRP A 362 1.02 20.01 -15.44
C TRP A 362 2.55 19.97 -15.36
N ILE A 363 3.05 19.19 -14.40
CA ILE A 363 4.47 18.90 -14.21
C ILE A 363 4.62 17.38 -14.21
N THR A 364 5.60 16.87 -14.94
CA THR A 364 5.80 15.44 -15.18
C THR A 364 7.16 14.98 -14.68
N VAL A 365 7.15 13.87 -13.94
CA VAL A 365 8.32 13.16 -13.45
C VAL A 365 8.40 11.81 -14.16
N TYR A 366 9.52 11.53 -14.83
CA TYR A 366 9.78 10.28 -15.51
C TYR A 366 10.61 9.36 -14.60
N SER A 367 9.97 8.35 -14.01
CA SER A 367 10.58 7.47 -13.02
C SER A 367 9.91 6.12 -12.96
N GLU A 368 10.70 5.05 -12.83
CA GLU A 368 10.20 3.70 -12.53
C GLU A 368 9.44 3.65 -11.19
N GLN A 369 9.71 4.59 -10.27
CA GLN A 369 9.04 4.70 -8.98
C GLN A 369 7.80 5.62 -9.00
N SER A 370 7.32 6.05 -10.18
CA SER A 370 6.14 6.92 -10.32
C SER A 370 4.90 6.39 -9.59
N MET A 371 4.71 5.07 -9.56
CA MET A 371 3.61 4.44 -8.82
C MET A 371 3.78 4.56 -7.31
N LEU A 372 5.00 4.38 -6.78
CA LEU A 372 5.29 4.57 -5.36
C LEU A 372 5.10 6.03 -4.95
N MET A 373 5.57 6.98 -5.78
CA MET A 373 5.34 8.41 -5.56
C MET A 373 3.84 8.75 -5.49
N SER A 374 3.02 8.19 -6.38
CA SER A 374 1.55 8.35 -6.35
C SER A 374 0.92 7.81 -5.06
N VAL A 375 1.39 6.65 -4.57
CA VAL A 375 0.94 6.09 -3.29
C VAL A 375 1.35 6.98 -2.11
N CYS A 376 2.57 7.54 -2.14
CA CYS A 376 3.04 8.48 -1.13
C CYS A 376 2.23 9.78 -1.12
N LEU A 377 1.96 10.39 -2.28
CA LEU A 377 1.10 11.57 -2.39
C LEU A 377 -0.28 11.31 -1.79
N GLN A 378 -0.90 10.18 -2.16
CA GLN A 378 -2.18 9.79 -1.57
C GLN A 378 -2.09 9.63 -0.05
N SER A 379 -1.01 9.02 0.46
CA SER A 379 -0.81 8.84 1.89
C SER A 379 -0.66 10.16 2.64
N ILE A 380 0.00 11.16 2.04
CA ILE A 380 0.11 12.51 2.62
C ILE A 380 -1.26 13.18 2.65
N VAL A 381 -2.04 13.09 1.55
CA VAL A 381 -3.41 13.60 1.51
C VAL A 381 -4.25 12.95 2.60
N ASP A 382 -4.25 11.62 2.66
CA ASP A 382 -4.99 10.86 3.65
C ASP A 382 -4.69 11.31 5.09
N GLU A 383 -3.42 11.55 5.42
CA GLU A 383 -3.00 12.07 6.73
C GLU A 383 -3.50 13.50 6.98
N LEU A 384 -3.39 14.40 6.00
CA LEU A 384 -3.95 15.76 6.08
C LEU A 384 -5.45 15.75 6.35
N LEU A 385 -6.20 14.87 5.66
CA LEU A 385 -7.64 14.73 5.88
C LEU A 385 -7.94 14.23 7.30
N ASN A 386 -7.09 13.39 7.88
CA ASN A 386 -7.30 12.82 9.21
C ASN A 386 -7.00 13.80 10.34
N GLN A 387 -5.92 14.56 10.22
CA GLN A 387 -5.56 15.60 11.19
C GLN A 387 -6.68 16.63 11.33
N LYS A 388 -7.28 17.05 10.21
CA LYS A 388 -8.46 17.93 10.21
C LYS A 388 -9.65 17.33 10.96
N ASN A 389 -9.82 16.01 10.91
CA ASN A 389 -10.90 15.29 11.60
C ASN A 389 -10.55 14.93 13.07
N GLY A 390 -9.36 15.31 13.56
CA GLY A 390 -8.91 15.04 14.93
C GLY A 390 -8.54 13.58 15.20
N SER A 391 -8.10 12.82 14.19
CA SER A 391 -7.74 11.40 14.33
C SER A 391 -6.23 11.20 14.52
N ASP A 392 -5.83 10.42 15.53
CA ASP A 392 -4.43 10.08 15.89
C ASP A 392 -4.02 8.71 15.31
N PRO A 393 -2.84 8.57 14.68
CA PRO A 393 -2.28 7.28 14.24
C PRO A 393 -2.34 6.12 15.23
N ALA A 394 -2.18 6.34 16.54
CA ALA A 394 -2.27 5.27 17.56
C ALA A 394 -3.65 4.60 17.61
N HIS A 395 -4.70 5.39 17.46
CA HIS A 395 -6.09 4.91 17.51
C HIS A 395 -6.57 4.32 16.18
N LEU A 396 -5.72 4.28 15.15
CA LEU A 396 -6.08 3.88 13.78
C LEU A 396 -5.82 2.40 13.47
N GLN A 397 -5.15 1.64 14.35
CA GLN A 397 -4.93 0.17 14.17
C GLN A 397 -5.90 -0.70 14.98
N SER A 398 -6.68 -0.14 15.91
CA SER A 398 -7.71 -0.92 16.60
C SER A 398 -8.92 -1.07 15.66
N VAL A 399 -8.94 -2.16 14.89
CA VAL A 399 -10.13 -2.56 14.13
C VAL A 399 -11.27 -2.75 15.13
N GLN A 400 -12.19 -1.80 15.21
CA GLN A 400 -13.43 -2.03 15.94
C GLN A 400 -14.23 -3.01 15.12
N HIS A 401 -14.25 -4.27 15.56
CA HIS A 401 -15.12 -5.33 15.06
C HIS A 401 -16.56 -4.82 14.98
N VAL A 402 -16.97 -4.40 13.78
CA VAL A 402 -18.39 -4.29 13.47
C VAL A 402 -18.80 -5.72 13.12
N GLU A 403 -19.68 -6.32 13.92
CA GLU A 403 -20.27 -7.63 13.62
C GLU A 403 -20.82 -7.62 12.18
N TYR A 404 -20.10 -8.27 11.26
CA TYR A 404 -20.56 -8.47 9.89
C TYR A 404 -20.75 -9.97 9.65
N THR A 405 -21.74 -10.27 8.81
CA THR A 405 -22.01 -11.56 8.18
C THR A 405 -20.75 -12.38 7.89
N PRO A 406 -20.76 -13.72 8.07
CA PRO A 406 -19.60 -14.58 7.81
C PRO A 406 -18.99 -14.29 6.43
N LEU A 407 -17.72 -13.91 6.45
CA LEU A 407 -16.93 -13.63 5.25
C LEU A 407 -16.64 -14.95 4.54
N SER A 408 -16.75 -14.98 3.21
CA SER A 408 -16.48 -16.20 2.44
C SER A 408 -15.60 -15.91 1.23
N TYR A 409 -14.71 -16.84 0.91
CA TYR A 409 -13.85 -16.80 -0.26
C TYR A 409 -14.11 -18.02 -1.14
N ILE A 410 -14.50 -17.78 -2.39
CA ILE A 410 -14.64 -18.87 -3.38
C ILE A 410 -13.29 -19.03 -4.08
N ARG A 411 -12.76 -20.25 -4.08
CA ARG A 411 -11.52 -20.60 -4.79
C ARG A 411 -11.74 -20.76 -6.30
N ARG A 412 -10.65 -20.80 -7.04
CA ARG A 412 -10.65 -21.01 -8.50
C ARG A 412 -11.26 -22.36 -8.89
N ASP A 413 -11.09 -23.39 -8.07
CA ASP A 413 -11.72 -24.71 -8.24
C ASP A 413 -13.24 -24.72 -7.93
N GLY A 414 -13.76 -23.66 -7.30
CA GLY A 414 -15.16 -23.52 -6.93
C GLY A 414 -15.51 -23.97 -5.51
N SER A 415 -14.55 -24.47 -4.73
CA SER A 415 -14.72 -24.68 -3.30
C SER A 415 -14.91 -23.33 -2.58
N ASN A 416 -15.71 -23.35 -1.51
CA ASN A 416 -15.98 -22.17 -0.70
C ASN A 416 -15.27 -22.30 0.64
N TYR A 417 -14.62 -21.23 1.07
CA TYR A 417 -13.95 -21.13 2.34
C TYR A 417 -14.65 -20.08 3.20
N CYS A 418 -15.05 -20.44 4.42
CA CYS A 418 -15.56 -19.49 5.41
C CYS A 418 -14.37 -18.90 6.17
N ILE A 419 -14.28 -17.58 6.22
CA ILE A 419 -13.29 -16.84 6.98
C ILE A 419 -13.90 -16.65 8.39
N PRO A 420 -13.35 -17.29 9.44
CA PRO A 420 -13.92 -17.24 10.78
C PRO A 420 -13.81 -15.84 11.42
N ASP A 421 -14.73 -15.54 12.36
CA ASP A 421 -14.87 -14.22 13.01
C ASP A 421 -13.79 -13.92 14.07
N SER A 422 -13.03 -14.93 14.51
CA SER A 422 -12.01 -14.81 15.56
C SER A 422 -10.71 -14.24 15.01
N SER A 423 -10.59 -12.89 15.04
CA SER A 423 -9.50 -12.12 14.43
C SER A 423 -9.50 -12.26 12.90
N SER A 424 -9.70 -11.15 12.21
CA SER A 424 -9.73 -11.05 10.75
C SER A 424 -8.35 -11.24 10.08
N THR A 425 -7.58 -12.19 10.60
CA THR A 425 -6.24 -12.66 10.20
C THR A 425 -6.18 -14.18 9.97
N ASP A 426 -7.29 -14.90 10.16
CA ASP A 426 -7.39 -16.33 9.83
C ASP A 426 -7.51 -16.52 8.31
N THR A 427 -6.43 -17.04 7.73
CA THR A 427 -6.28 -17.31 6.30
C THR A 427 -6.65 -18.76 5.99
N LEU A 428 -6.67 -19.15 4.71
CA LEU A 428 -7.16 -20.44 4.15
C LEU A 428 -6.78 -21.75 4.89
N CYS A 429 -5.89 -21.72 5.88
CA CYS A 429 -5.20 -22.86 6.43
C CYS A 429 -5.45 -23.18 7.91
N ASN A 430 -5.95 -22.24 8.72
CA ASN A 430 -6.11 -22.50 10.16
C ASN A 430 -7.15 -23.59 10.47
N LEU A 431 -7.93 -24.02 9.47
CA LEU A 431 -8.91 -25.11 9.58
C LEU A 431 -8.39 -26.49 9.17
N VAL A 432 -7.35 -26.60 8.33
CA VAL A 432 -6.83 -27.92 7.91
C VAL A 432 -6.21 -28.67 9.10
N ASN A 433 -5.69 -27.94 10.09
CA ASN A 433 -5.15 -28.54 11.31
C ASN A 433 -6.21 -28.90 12.35
N ASN A 434 -7.46 -28.43 12.22
CA ASN A 434 -8.53 -28.74 13.17
C ASN A 434 -9.34 -29.99 12.76
N ASP A 435 -9.25 -30.46 11.52
CA ASP A 435 -10.02 -31.62 11.03
C ASP A 435 -9.39 -33.00 11.34
N VAL A 436 -8.28 -33.06 12.09
CA VAL A 436 -7.60 -34.34 12.43
C VAL A 436 -7.92 -34.81 13.85
N SER A 437 -8.86 -34.21 14.58
CA SER A 437 -9.22 -34.69 15.92
C SER A 437 -10.69 -34.45 16.28
N GLY A 438 -11.55 -35.46 16.07
CA GLY A 438 -12.90 -35.43 16.64
C GLY A 438 -13.89 -36.41 16.03
N ASN A 439 -13.82 -37.67 16.45
CA ASN A 439 -14.77 -38.73 16.13
C ASN A 439 -16.09 -38.55 16.91
N ASN A 440 -17.23 -38.83 16.24
CA ASN A 440 -18.58 -39.20 16.72
C ASN A 440 -19.23 -38.50 17.94
N GLY A 441 -20.40 -37.90 17.71
CA GLY A 441 -21.37 -37.59 18.77
C GLY A 441 -22.64 -36.90 18.26
N THR A 442 -23.67 -37.68 17.97
CA THR A 442 -25.05 -37.23 17.73
C THR A 442 -25.65 -36.54 18.96
N SER A 443 -26.14 -35.31 18.82
CA SER A 443 -27.28 -34.83 19.62
C SER A 443 -27.93 -33.58 19.01
N ASN A 444 -29.18 -33.74 18.60
CA ASN A 444 -30.15 -32.67 18.39
C ASN A 444 -30.27 -31.83 19.67
N GLN A 445 -30.14 -30.51 19.55
CA GLN A 445 -30.83 -29.55 20.42
C GLN A 445 -30.74 -28.14 19.83
N SER A 446 -31.88 -27.62 19.39
CA SER A 446 -32.12 -26.20 19.15
C SER A 446 -32.23 -25.46 20.49
N PRO A 447 -31.75 -24.22 20.63
CA PRO A 447 -32.24 -23.35 21.69
C PRO A 447 -33.13 -22.23 21.14
N ASN A 448 -34.30 -22.15 21.77
CA ASN A 448 -35.31 -21.11 21.67
C ASN A 448 -34.74 -19.71 21.86
N GLN A 449 -35.16 -18.79 20.99
CA GLN A 449 -35.06 -17.35 21.20
C GLN A 449 -36.05 -16.93 22.29
N HIS A 450 -35.54 -16.38 23.39
CA HIS A 450 -36.34 -15.56 24.30
C HIS A 450 -35.96 -14.10 24.09
N SER A 451 -36.94 -13.34 23.60
CA SER A 451 -36.92 -11.90 23.46
C SER A 451 -37.10 -11.24 24.82
N THR A 452 -36.15 -10.39 25.20
CA THR A 452 -36.36 -9.34 26.20
C THR A 452 -35.97 -8.01 25.60
N THR A 453 -37.01 -7.24 25.30
CA THR A 453 -36.98 -5.82 24.94
C THR A 453 -36.35 -5.00 26.05
N ASN A 454 -35.32 -4.21 25.74
CA ASN A 454 -35.02 -3.02 26.50
C ASN A 454 -34.68 -1.88 25.54
N ASN A 455 -35.49 -0.82 25.65
CA ASN A 455 -35.44 0.38 24.84
C ASN A 455 -34.53 1.42 25.53
N GLY A 456 -33.70 2.09 24.73
CA GLY A 456 -33.22 3.44 25.04
C GLY A 456 -31.71 3.58 25.26
N SER A 457 -31.00 4.07 24.24
CA SER A 457 -30.33 5.39 24.32
C SER A 457 -29.51 5.71 23.06
N SER A 458 -29.84 6.85 22.46
CA SER A 458 -29.02 7.77 21.65
C SER A 458 -28.13 7.23 20.52
N PHE A 459 -28.60 7.47 19.30
CA PHE A 459 -27.80 7.54 18.09
C PHE A 459 -26.72 8.63 18.22
N ILE A 460 -25.45 8.23 18.25
CA ILE A 460 -24.32 9.10 17.90
C ILE A 460 -23.54 8.42 16.77
N ARG A 461 -23.78 8.89 15.55
CA ARG A 461 -22.97 8.58 14.37
C ARG A 461 -21.56 9.15 14.59
N ARG A 462 -20.58 8.31 14.91
CA ARG A 462 -19.16 8.61 14.66
C ARG A 462 -18.68 7.75 13.50
N LYS A 463 -18.31 8.40 12.39
CA LYS A 463 -17.61 7.77 11.27
C LYS A 463 -16.17 7.50 11.72
N LEU A 464 -15.81 6.23 11.92
CA LEU A 464 -14.41 5.82 12.12
C LEU A 464 -13.79 5.38 10.78
N LYS A 465 -12.51 5.69 10.62
CA LYS A 465 -11.73 5.56 9.39
C LYS A 465 -10.43 4.81 9.70
N GLU A 466 -10.26 3.61 9.16
CA GLU A 466 -9.00 2.86 9.12
C GLU A 466 -8.35 3.01 7.72
N PHE A 467 -7.02 2.84 7.59
CA PHE A 467 -6.30 3.16 6.35
C PHE A 467 -5.58 1.99 5.66
N ASN A 468 -5.88 1.87 4.37
CA ASN A 468 -5.00 1.40 3.31
C ASN A 468 -4.70 2.58 2.37
N THR A 469 -3.43 2.92 2.12
CA THR A 469 -3.02 4.00 1.18
C THR A 469 -3.52 3.67 -0.23
N THR A 470 -4.49 4.45 -0.71
CA THR A 470 -5.35 4.06 -1.82
C THR A 470 -5.45 5.16 -2.85
N VAL A 471 -4.73 5.04 -3.96
CA VAL A 471 -4.81 5.96 -5.10
C VAL A 471 -6.26 6.02 -5.65
N ARG A 472 -6.92 7.20 -5.62
CA ARG A 472 -8.34 7.39 -6.01
C ARG A 472 -8.56 8.20 -7.30
N PHE A 473 -9.01 7.57 -8.38
CA PHE A 473 -9.47 8.29 -9.58
C PHE A 473 -10.94 8.68 -9.45
N LYS A 474 -11.37 9.78 -10.09
CA LYS A 474 -12.80 10.12 -10.24
C LYS A 474 -13.28 9.61 -11.61
N ASN A 475 -14.49 9.03 -11.63
CA ASN A 475 -15.21 8.51 -12.80
C ASN A 475 -14.79 9.13 -14.15
N GLY A 476 -14.11 8.34 -14.99
CA GLY A 476 -13.83 8.67 -16.39
C GLY A 476 -12.70 9.65 -16.64
N LYS A 477 -11.92 10.05 -15.62
CA LYS A 477 -10.66 10.77 -15.80
C LYS A 477 -9.51 9.87 -15.36
N ASP A 478 -8.49 9.73 -16.19
CA ASP A 478 -7.26 9.00 -15.91
C ASP A 478 -6.37 9.72 -14.87
N SER A 479 -6.97 10.49 -13.96
CA SER A 479 -6.28 11.19 -12.87
C SER A 479 -6.94 11.00 -11.50
N VAL A 480 -6.06 10.97 -10.50
CA VAL A 480 -6.28 10.89 -9.07
C VAL A 480 -6.60 12.26 -8.54
N HIS A 481 -7.82 12.47 -8.05
CA HIS A 481 -8.21 13.78 -7.57
C HIS A 481 -7.72 14.01 -6.13
N ASN A 482 -7.12 15.17 -5.89
CA ASN A 482 -6.66 15.54 -4.57
C ASN A 482 -7.79 16.15 -3.73
N GLU A 483 -8.29 15.40 -2.75
CA GLU A 483 -9.33 15.88 -1.82
C GLU A 483 -8.83 17.04 -0.93
N ALA A 484 -7.52 17.17 -0.70
CA ALA A 484 -6.96 18.30 0.05
C ALA A 484 -6.92 19.60 -0.76
N PHE A 485 -7.08 19.55 -2.09
CA PHE A 485 -7.10 20.73 -2.97
C PHE A 485 -8.33 21.61 -2.75
N GLU A 486 -9.46 21.01 -2.35
CA GLU A 486 -10.69 21.75 -2.05
C GLU A 486 -10.54 22.64 -0.80
N TRP A 487 -9.41 22.56 -0.09
CA TRP A 487 -9.17 23.24 1.18
C TRP A 487 -8.08 24.31 1.11
N ILE A 488 -7.70 24.74 -0.10
CA ILE A 488 -6.83 25.90 -0.29
C ILE A 488 -7.43 27.09 0.46
N GLY A 489 -6.69 27.60 1.45
CA GLY A 489 -7.01 28.85 2.15
C GLY A 489 -6.33 30.05 1.48
N ASP A 490 -6.59 31.26 1.99
CA ASP A 490 -5.95 32.48 1.47
C ASP A 490 -4.41 32.46 1.58
N GLU A 491 -3.85 31.72 2.54
CA GLU A 491 -2.39 31.52 2.67
C GLU A 491 -1.78 30.57 1.61
N ASP A 492 -2.63 29.86 0.88
CA ASP A 492 -2.28 28.91 -0.17
C ASP A 492 -2.60 29.43 -1.57
N LEU A 493 -2.97 30.71 -1.75
CA LEU A 493 -3.28 31.33 -3.06
C LEU A 493 -2.14 32.16 -3.64
#